data_AF-A0A536P9P6-F1
#
_entry.id   AF-A0A536P9P6-F1
#
_cell.length_a   1.000
_cell.length_b   1.000
_cell.length_c   1.000
_cell.angle_alpha   90.00
_cell.angle_beta   90.00
_cell.angle_gamma   90.00
#
_symmetry.space_group_name_H-M   'P 1'
#
loop_
_entity.id
_entity.type
_entity.pdbx_description
1 polymer ?
#
loop_
_entity_poly.entity_id
_entity_poly.type
_entity_poly.pdbx_seq_one_letter_code
_entity_poly.pdbx_strand_id
1 'polypeptide(L)'
;MPTTHEANATWQGDLQTGKGTVSLKSGALRQAATSWKERTEGTGAEGATSPEELLAAAHASCFSMALSARVAKAGAPATKLEVSAKVTFGPLPGGGNGVSSSALSVRASAPGLTAEKL
;
A
#
# COMPACT_ATOMS: atom_id res chain seq x y z
N MET A 1 10.43 7.33 -22.10
CA MET A 1 11.56 7.48 -21.14
C MET A 1 11.10 6.91 -19.80
N PRO A 2 11.93 6.13 -19.09
CA PRO A 2 11.57 5.65 -17.76
C PRO A 2 11.51 6.80 -16.75
N THR A 3 10.64 6.69 -15.75
CA THR A 3 10.58 7.61 -14.61
C THR A 3 11.14 6.93 -13.37
N THR A 4 11.85 7.70 -12.53
CA THR A 4 12.39 7.23 -11.25
C THR A 4 11.62 7.87 -10.11
N HIS A 5 11.23 7.07 -9.11
CA HIS A 5 10.59 7.52 -7.88
C HIS A 5 11.45 7.11 -6.69
N GLU A 6 11.59 8.00 -5.72
CA GLU A 6 12.53 7.83 -4.60
C GLU A 6 11.83 8.08 -3.26
N ALA A 7 12.26 7.31 -2.26
CA ALA A 7 11.93 7.46 -0.86
C ALA A 7 13.19 7.21 -0.04
N ASN A 8 13.29 7.83 1.14
CA ASN A 8 14.41 7.65 2.06
C ASN A 8 13.90 7.17 3.40
N ALA A 9 14.65 6.27 4.03
CA ALA A 9 14.40 5.81 5.38
C ALA A 9 15.67 5.97 6.24
N THR A 10 15.48 6.25 7.52
CA THR A 10 16.54 6.25 8.53
C THR A 10 16.18 5.27 9.63
N TRP A 11 17.19 4.71 10.29
CA TRP A 11 17.02 3.82 11.43
C TRP A 11 18.13 4.05 12.45
N GLN A 12 17.78 4.02 13.73
CA GLN A 12 18.71 4.20 14.85
C GLN A 12 18.41 3.18 15.94
N GLY A 13 19.45 2.51 16.45
CA GLY A 13 19.34 1.50 17.51
C GLY A 13 19.13 0.08 16.98
N ASP A 14 18.94 -0.86 17.93
CA ASP A 14 18.63 -2.26 17.62
C ASP A 14 17.20 -2.43 17.05
N LEU A 15 16.81 -3.65 16.71
CA LEU A 15 15.50 -3.90 16.11
C LEU A 15 14.35 -3.65 17.09
N GLN A 16 14.46 -4.08 18.35
CA GLN A 16 13.34 -4.09 19.29
C GLN A 16 13.04 -2.71 19.87
N THR A 17 14.08 -1.93 20.14
CA THR A 17 13.99 -0.60 20.78
C THR A 17 14.26 0.55 19.81
N GLY A 18 14.74 0.22 18.62
CA GLY A 18 15.10 1.19 17.60
C GLY A 18 13.90 1.98 17.06
N LYS A 19 14.25 3.10 16.45
CA LYS A 19 13.32 4.05 15.86
C LYS A 19 13.81 4.40 14.47
N GLY A 20 12.88 4.49 13.54
CA GLY A 20 13.16 4.94 12.20
C GLY A 20 12.18 6.00 11.74
N THR A 21 12.50 6.61 10.61
CA THR A 21 11.56 7.48 9.89
C THR A 21 11.62 7.18 8.40
N VAL A 22 10.51 7.42 7.69
CA VAL A 22 10.42 7.29 6.24
C VAL A 22 9.86 8.57 5.62
N SER A 23 10.41 8.96 4.47
CA SER A 23 9.97 10.14 3.70
C SER A 23 9.92 9.83 2.20
N LEU A 24 8.88 10.31 1.53
CA LEU A 24 8.76 10.25 0.07
C LEU A 24 9.37 11.52 -0.54
N LYS A 25 10.14 11.41 -1.63
CA LYS A 25 10.76 12.58 -2.30
C LYS A 25 9.75 13.61 -2.79
N SER A 26 8.53 13.18 -3.12
CA SER A 26 7.41 14.07 -3.47
C SER A 26 6.97 14.97 -2.31
N GLY A 27 7.35 14.65 -1.07
CA GLY A 27 6.91 15.33 0.13
C GLY A 27 5.50 14.94 0.59
N ALA A 28 4.84 13.97 -0.06
CA ALA A 28 3.51 13.49 0.32
C ALA A 28 3.48 12.79 1.70
N LEU A 29 4.61 12.22 2.11
CA LEU A 29 4.84 11.70 3.45
C LEU A 29 6.20 12.20 3.93
N ARG A 30 6.25 12.86 5.08
CA ARG A 30 7.46 13.47 5.64
C ARG A 30 7.72 12.94 7.03
N GLN A 31 8.89 12.31 7.20
CA GLN A 31 9.40 11.81 8.46
C GLN A 31 8.38 10.99 9.28
N ALA A 32 7.56 10.18 8.59
CA ALA A 32 6.63 9.30 9.28
C ALA A 32 7.40 8.30 10.14
N ALA A 33 7.00 8.15 11.39
CA ALA A 33 7.71 7.29 12.33
C ALA A 33 7.54 5.82 11.94
N THR A 34 8.60 5.04 12.13
CA THR A 34 8.59 3.58 11.94
C THR A 34 9.26 2.93 13.13
N SER A 35 8.75 1.79 13.56
CA SER A 35 9.36 0.98 14.62
C SER A 35 9.03 -0.49 14.40
N TRP A 36 9.79 -1.38 15.03
CA TRP A 36 9.48 -2.81 14.98
C TRP A 36 8.13 -3.10 15.61
N LYS A 37 7.84 -2.47 16.75
CA LYS A 37 6.55 -2.57 17.43
C LYS A 37 5.39 -2.18 16.52
N GLU A 38 5.48 -1.02 15.86
CA GLU A 38 4.43 -0.59 14.92
C GLU A 38 4.26 -1.61 13.79
N ARG A 39 5.38 -2.13 13.26
CA ARG A 39 5.36 -3.10 12.17
C ARG A 39 4.71 -4.44 12.55
N THR A 40 4.96 -4.95 13.75
CA THR A 40 4.47 -6.28 14.17
C THR A 40 3.14 -6.25 14.90
N GLU A 41 2.84 -5.17 15.61
CA GLU A 41 1.65 -5.07 16.46
C GLU A 41 0.59 -4.12 15.90
N GLY A 42 0.94 -3.26 14.93
CA GLY A 42 0.01 -2.33 14.28
C GLY A 42 -0.67 -1.40 15.28
N THR A 43 0.12 -0.71 16.11
CA THR A 43 -0.42 0.07 17.23
C THR A 43 -1.21 1.30 16.77
N GLY A 44 -1.05 1.72 15.51
CA GLY A 44 -1.77 2.85 14.94
C GLY A 44 -1.34 4.17 15.56
N ALA A 45 -0.08 4.26 15.99
CA ALA A 45 0.45 5.47 16.60
C ALA A 45 0.37 6.64 15.62
N GLU A 46 -0.10 7.79 16.10
CA GLU A 46 -0.27 8.98 15.27
C GLU A 46 1.05 9.38 14.59
N GLY A 47 1.00 9.62 13.28
CA GLY A 47 2.18 9.97 12.48
C GLY A 47 3.14 8.80 12.22
N ALA A 48 2.83 7.58 12.68
CA ALA A 48 3.56 6.39 12.34
C ALA A 48 3.02 5.73 11.06
N THR A 49 3.85 4.87 10.47
CA THR A 49 3.48 4.00 9.35
C THR A 49 4.27 2.70 9.41
N SER A 50 4.01 1.79 8.48
CA SER A 50 4.76 0.55 8.28
C SER A 50 5.11 0.35 6.80
N PRO A 51 6.16 -0.42 6.49
CA PRO A 51 6.40 -0.85 5.10
C PRO A 51 5.17 -1.50 4.47
N GLU A 52 4.40 -2.25 5.24
CA GLU A 52 3.20 -2.95 4.81
C GLU A 52 2.04 -2.01 4.45
N GLU A 53 1.84 -0.94 5.22
CA GLU A 53 0.86 0.11 4.88
C GLU A 53 1.24 0.84 3.59
N LEU A 54 2.54 1.14 3.42
CA LEU A 54 3.05 1.74 2.17
C LEU A 54 2.87 0.82 0.97
N LEU A 55 3.11 -0.49 1.14
CA LEU A 55 2.84 -1.50 0.12
C LEU A 55 1.34 -1.58 -0.20
N ALA A 56 0.47 -1.53 0.81
CA ALA A 56 -0.97 -1.52 0.63
C ALA A 56 -1.42 -0.29 -0.19
N ALA A 57 -0.92 0.90 0.16
CA ALA A 57 -1.21 2.14 -0.56
C ALA A 57 -0.74 2.07 -2.02
N ALA A 58 0.48 1.58 -2.26
CA ALA A 58 1.02 1.41 -3.61
C ALA A 58 0.19 0.42 -4.44
N HIS A 59 -0.16 -0.73 -3.86
CA HIS A 59 -0.93 -1.76 -4.55
C HIS A 59 -2.36 -1.33 -4.87
N ALA A 60 -3.07 -0.74 -3.91
CA ALA A 60 -4.43 -0.23 -4.12
C ALA A 60 -4.46 0.85 -5.21
N SER A 61 -3.49 1.77 -5.19
CA SER A 61 -3.37 2.85 -6.18
C SER A 61 -3.07 2.31 -7.58
N CYS A 62 -2.11 1.39 -7.68
CA CYS A 62 -1.74 0.76 -8.96
C CYS A 62 -2.92 -0.02 -9.56
N PHE A 63 -3.58 -0.84 -8.76
CA PHE A 63 -4.73 -1.62 -9.20
C PHE A 63 -5.89 -0.73 -9.63
N SER A 64 -6.17 0.36 -8.90
CA SER A 64 -7.19 1.34 -9.28
C SER A 64 -6.96 1.93 -10.67
N MET A 65 -5.71 2.32 -10.98
CA MET A 65 -5.36 2.87 -12.29
C MET A 65 -5.50 1.82 -13.40
N ALA A 66 -5.01 0.59 -13.15
CA ALA A 66 -5.12 -0.51 -14.10
C ALA A 66 -6.59 -0.88 -14.39
N LEU A 67 -7.42 -0.97 -13.36
CA LEU A 67 -8.84 -1.26 -13.48
C LEU A 67 -9.57 -0.16 -14.25
N SER A 68 -9.29 1.12 -13.96
CA SER A 68 -9.84 2.26 -14.69
C SER A 68 -9.57 2.16 -16.19
N ALA A 69 -8.32 1.86 -16.57
CA ALA A 69 -7.96 1.66 -17.97
C ALA A 69 -8.70 0.48 -18.61
N ARG A 70 -8.90 -0.63 -17.88
CA ARG A 70 -9.59 -1.83 -18.37
C ARG A 70 -11.08 -1.58 -18.62
N VAL A 71 -11.79 -0.95 -17.69
CA VAL A 71 -13.23 -0.71 -17.80
C VAL A 71 -13.54 0.39 -18.84
N ALA A 72 -12.68 1.40 -18.96
CA ALA A 72 -12.79 2.40 -20.03
C ALA A 72 -12.67 1.75 -21.42
N LYS A 73 -11.71 0.83 -21.60
CA LYS A 73 -11.58 0.04 -22.85
C LYS A 73 -12.80 -0.83 -23.14
N ALA A 74 -13.56 -1.22 -22.12
CA ALA A 74 -14.81 -1.97 -22.26
C ALA A 74 -16.04 -1.07 -22.54
N GLY A 75 -15.83 0.23 -22.79
CA GLY A 75 -16.90 1.20 -23.06
C GLY A 75 -17.67 1.66 -21.82
N ALA A 76 -17.15 1.37 -20.61
CA ALA A 76 -17.78 1.74 -19.35
C ALA A 76 -16.77 2.47 -18.44
N PRO A 77 -16.36 3.72 -18.79
CA PRO A 77 -15.41 4.48 -17.98
C PRO A 77 -15.95 4.68 -16.56
N ALA A 78 -15.17 4.28 -15.56
CA ALA A 78 -15.57 4.37 -14.16
C ALA A 78 -15.78 5.83 -13.74
N THR A 79 -16.91 6.09 -13.08
CA THR A 79 -17.16 7.36 -12.38
C THR A 79 -16.49 7.37 -11.01
N LYS A 80 -16.36 6.21 -10.37
CA LYS A 80 -15.65 6.05 -9.10
C LYS A 80 -15.06 4.64 -8.97
N LEU A 81 -13.81 4.57 -8.52
CA LEU A 81 -13.18 3.33 -8.06
C LEU A 81 -12.72 3.54 -6.62
N GLU A 82 -13.15 2.66 -5.74
CA GLU A 82 -12.67 2.58 -4.37
C GLU A 82 -11.98 1.23 -4.20
N VAL A 83 -10.66 1.25 -4.09
CA VAL A 83 -9.85 0.05 -3.88
C VAL A 83 -9.14 0.19 -2.56
N SER A 84 -9.28 -0.81 -1.70
CA SER A 84 -8.44 -0.98 -0.52
C SER A 84 -7.59 -2.23 -0.66
N ALA A 85 -6.37 -2.19 -0.13
CA ALA A 85 -5.49 -3.35 -0.01
C ALA A 85 -5.27 -3.66 1.47
N LYS A 86 -5.37 -4.94 1.83
CA LYS A 86 -5.00 -5.46 3.14
C LYS A 86 -3.75 -6.32 2.98
N VAL A 87 -2.61 -5.77 3.37
CA VAL A 87 -1.32 -6.48 3.36
C VAL A 87 -1.15 -7.18 4.71
N THR A 88 -0.88 -8.48 4.68
CA THR A 88 -0.64 -9.28 5.88
C THR A 88 0.84 -9.56 6.03
N PHE A 89 1.38 -9.24 7.20
CA PHE A 89 2.76 -9.52 7.59
C PHE A 89 2.80 -10.41 8.82
N GLY A 90 3.73 -11.36 8.84
CA GLY A 90 3.89 -12.28 9.94
C GLY A 90 4.84 -13.43 9.61
N PRO A 91 4.82 -14.49 10.42
CA PRO A 91 5.70 -15.64 10.24
C PRO A 91 5.52 -16.32 8.88
N LEU A 92 6.63 -16.69 8.25
CA LEU A 92 6.61 -17.42 6.97
C LEU A 92 6.99 -18.89 7.16
N PRO A 93 6.50 -19.79 6.27
CA PRO A 93 7.03 -21.14 6.18
C PRO A 93 8.54 -21.11 5.91
N GLY A 94 9.33 -21.80 6.75
CA GLY A 94 10.80 -21.77 6.68
C GLY A 94 11.47 -20.77 7.63
N GLY A 95 10.68 -20.02 8.42
CA GLY A 95 11.19 -19.13 9.47
C GLY A 95 11.27 -17.65 9.03
N GLY A 96 11.46 -16.77 10.02
CA GLY A 96 11.43 -15.32 9.81
C GLY A 96 10.03 -14.74 9.62
N ASN A 97 9.96 -13.43 9.37
CA ASN A 97 8.73 -12.71 9.11
C ASN A 97 8.76 -12.06 7.72
N GLY A 98 7.60 -11.99 7.07
CA GLY A 98 7.45 -11.32 5.79
C GLY A 98 5.99 -11.12 5.39
N VAL A 99 5.79 -10.51 4.22
CA VAL A 99 4.46 -10.31 3.65
C VAL A 99 3.96 -11.63 3.07
N SER A 100 2.83 -12.12 3.59
CA SER A 100 2.22 -13.39 3.17
C SER A 100 1.04 -13.21 2.22
N SER A 101 0.38 -12.05 2.24
CA SER A 101 -0.73 -11.75 1.33
C SER A 101 -0.94 -10.26 1.13
N SER A 102 -1.61 -9.90 0.03
CA SER A 102 -2.16 -8.57 -0.22
C SER A 102 -3.54 -8.69 -0.85
N ALA A 103 -4.58 -8.69 -0.02
CA ALA A 103 -5.97 -8.85 -0.47
C ALA A 103 -6.56 -7.50 -0.90
N LEU A 104 -7.12 -7.44 -2.11
CA LEU A 104 -7.80 -6.24 -2.63
C LEU A 104 -9.31 -6.33 -2.40
N SER A 105 -9.92 -5.24 -1.97
CA SER A 105 -11.38 -5.04 -1.98
C SER A 105 -11.71 -3.88 -2.89
N VAL A 106 -12.64 -4.10 -3.81
CA VAL A 106 -12.93 -3.17 -4.90
C VAL A 106 -14.41 -2.83 -4.91
N ARG A 107 -14.74 -1.54 -4.94
CA ARG A 107 -16.07 -1.04 -5.31
C ARG A 107 -15.91 -0.13 -6.52
N ALA A 108 -16.67 -0.43 -7.56
CA ALA A 108 -16.62 0.30 -8.83
C ALA A 108 -18.01 0.79 -9.21
N SER A 109 -18.09 2.04 -9.64
CA SER A 109 -19.28 2.64 -10.21
C SER A 109 -18.96 3.11 -11.62
N ALA A 110 -19.73 2.66 -12.61
CA ALA A 110 -19.69 3.17 -13.97
C ALA A 110 -21.04 2.95 -14.66
N PRO A 111 -21.55 3.93 -15.45
CA PRO A 111 -22.66 3.69 -16.33
C PRO A 111 -22.36 2.55 -17.32
N GLY A 112 -23.23 1.54 -17.37
CA GLY A 112 -23.09 0.41 -18.29
C GLY A 112 -22.03 -0.63 -17.92
N LEU A 113 -21.48 -0.57 -16.69
CA LEU A 113 -20.65 -1.64 -16.12
C LEU A 113 -21.53 -2.81 -15.71
N THR A 114 -21.25 -3.99 -16.25
CA THR A 114 -21.88 -5.25 -15.86
C THR A 114 -20.83 -6.17 -15.23
N ALA A 115 -21.27 -7.21 -14.53
CA ALA A 115 -20.35 -8.18 -13.95
C ALA A 115 -19.47 -8.86 -15.01
N GLU A 116 -19.94 -9.05 -16.25
CA GLU A 116 -19.11 -9.63 -17.32
C GLU A 116 -18.04 -8.68 -17.87
N LYS A 117 -18.14 -7.39 -17.59
CA LYS A 117 -17.17 -6.37 -18.04
C LYS A 117 -16.08 -6.07 -17.01
N LEU A 118 -16.21 -6.61 -15.80
CA LEU A 118 -15.18 -6.64 -14.75
C LEU A 118 -14.25 -7.84 -14.95
#